data_AF-A0A914SJW4-F1
#
_entry.id   AF-A0A914SJW4-F1
#
_cell.length_a   1.000
_cell.length_b   1.000
_cell.length_c   1.000
_cell.angle_alpha   90.00
_cell.angle_beta   90.00
_cell.angle_gamma   90.00
#
_symmetry.space_group_name_H-M   'P 1'
#
loop_
_entity.id
_entity.type
_entity.pdbx_description
1 polymer ?
#
loop_
_entity_poly.entity_id
_entity_poly.type
_entity_poly.pdbx_seq_one_letter_code
_entity_poly.pdbx_strand_id
1 'polypeptide(L)'
;QASGEHLQILYKLKTGRHFERSGGSEGRDVSHAIIGVELCLESRLLLVASQSAQVTLFRFVKNESANEIAVVNVPNLGGFSHVMSTEEETTSGNWGTVRELRRQGKAISQDSHSTDTSDGSTTDQFIPLKVRGGALRRPAGYQVTEYLFS
;
A
#
# COMPACT_ATOMS: atom_id res chain seq x y z
N GLN A 1 11.46 -10.82 20.00
CA GLN A 1 10.95 -11.31 21.29
C GLN A 1 10.98 -10.15 22.30
N ALA A 2 9.91 -9.97 23.08
CA ALA A 2 9.93 -8.99 24.20
C ALA A 2 10.92 -9.48 25.28
N SER A 3 11.71 -8.58 25.85
CA SER A 3 12.91 -8.95 26.63
C SER A 3 12.71 -9.04 28.15
N GLY A 4 11.47 -9.06 28.66
CA GLY A 4 11.21 -9.04 30.11
C GLY A 4 9.88 -9.68 30.51
N GLU A 5 9.65 -9.80 31.83
CA GLU A 5 8.46 -10.41 32.42
C GLU A 5 7.19 -9.58 32.21
N HIS A 6 7.35 -8.26 32.04
CA HIS A 6 6.25 -7.32 31.82
C HIS A 6 6.32 -6.73 30.41
N LEU A 7 5.15 -6.67 29.75
CA LEU A 7 5.00 -5.96 28.49
C LEU A 7 5.00 -4.45 28.75
N GLN A 8 5.91 -3.74 28.07
CA GLN A 8 6.01 -2.29 28.13
C GLN A 8 5.72 -1.69 26.75
N ILE A 9 4.95 -0.61 26.71
CA ILE A 9 4.73 0.17 25.49
C ILE A 9 5.91 1.10 25.30
N LEU A 10 6.80 0.77 24.35
CA LEU A 10 7.97 1.58 24.04
C LEU A 10 7.67 2.66 22.99
N TYR A 11 6.72 2.41 22.10
CA TYR A 11 6.40 3.32 21.01
C TYR A 11 4.95 3.15 20.54
N LYS A 12 4.33 4.26 20.13
CA LYS A 12 3.00 4.28 19.53
C LYS A 12 3.03 5.02 18.20
N LEU A 13 2.72 4.31 17.12
CA LEU A 13 2.61 4.85 15.78
C LEU A 13 1.17 5.20 15.42
N LYS A 14 0.94 6.25 14.62
CA LYS A 14 -0.37 6.54 14.00
C LYS A 14 -0.20 6.57 12.49
N THR A 15 -0.91 5.70 11.78
CA THR A 15 -0.79 5.49 10.32
C THR A 15 -1.71 6.40 9.50
N GLY A 16 -2.79 6.92 10.08
CA GLY A 16 -3.82 7.67 9.34
C GLY A 16 -3.63 9.19 9.23
N ARG A 17 -2.52 9.76 9.71
CA ARG A 17 -2.39 11.23 9.87
C ARG A 17 -2.29 12.00 8.55
N HIS A 18 -1.94 11.33 7.46
CA HIS A 18 -1.67 11.96 6.17
C HIS A 18 -2.82 11.83 5.18
N PHE A 19 -3.89 11.14 5.55
CA PHE A 19 -5.07 11.02 4.70
C PHE A 19 -6.01 12.20 4.89
N GLU A 20 -6.61 12.62 3.79
CA GLU A 20 -7.73 13.54 3.84
C GLU A 20 -8.94 12.85 4.47
N ARG A 21 -9.70 13.60 5.28
CA ARG A 21 -10.92 13.08 5.88
C ARG A 21 -12.00 13.08 4.79
N SER A 22 -12.67 11.95 4.59
CA SER A 22 -13.84 11.87 3.70
C SER A 22 -14.95 12.75 4.26
N GLY A 23 -15.06 13.97 3.77
CA GLY A 23 -16.09 14.93 4.16
C GLY A 23 -17.33 14.72 3.29
N GLY A 24 -18.21 13.78 3.63
CA GLY A 24 -19.50 13.66 2.94
C GLY A 24 -20.30 12.44 3.36
N SER A 25 -21.63 12.58 3.43
CA SER A 25 -22.60 11.56 3.86
C SER A 25 -22.64 10.29 3.01
N GLU A 26 -21.92 10.27 1.88
CA GLU A 26 -21.93 9.19 0.87
C GLU A 26 -20.58 8.47 0.72
N GLY A 27 -19.57 8.83 1.53
CA GLY A 27 -18.26 8.18 1.47
C GLY A 27 -18.30 6.83 2.20
N ARG A 28 -18.00 5.73 1.50
CA ARG A 28 -17.77 4.43 2.17
C ARG A 28 -16.71 4.60 3.25
N ASP A 29 -16.99 4.14 4.47
CA ASP A 29 -16.00 4.13 5.54
C ASP A 29 -14.81 3.24 5.16
N VAL A 30 -13.61 3.83 5.15
CA VAL A 30 -12.38 3.09 4.84
C VAL A 30 -11.83 2.48 6.13
N SER A 31 -11.70 1.15 6.15
CA SER A 31 -11.11 0.44 7.29
C SER A 31 -9.60 0.69 7.36
N HIS A 32 -9.15 1.31 8.45
CA HIS A 32 -7.72 1.47 8.76
C HIS A 32 -7.19 0.32 9.63
N ALA A 33 -7.90 -0.82 9.69
CA ALA A 33 -7.44 -2.00 10.41
C ALA A 33 -6.08 -2.46 9.86
N ILE A 34 -5.12 -2.68 10.77
CA ILE A 34 -3.78 -3.17 10.40
C ILE A 34 -3.86 -4.67 10.21
N ILE A 35 -3.40 -5.15 9.06
CA ILE A 35 -3.42 -6.57 8.68
C ILE A 35 -2.01 -7.19 8.60
N GLY A 36 -0.96 -6.36 8.58
CA GLY A 36 0.42 -6.83 8.53
C GLY A 36 1.40 -5.77 9.02
N VAL A 37 2.44 -6.22 9.72
CA VAL A 37 3.53 -5.37 10.24
C VAL A 37 4.84 -6.12 10.11
N GLU A 38 5.81 -5.53 9.41
CA GLU A 38 7.15 -6.11 9.21
C GLU A 38 8.24 -5.09 9.52
N LEU A 39 9.27 -5.50 10.27
CA LEU A 39 10.38 -4.63 10.67
C LEU A 39 11.71 -5.21 10.21
N CYS A 40 12.38 -4.50 9.30
CA CYS A 40 13.76 -4.80 8.94
C CYS A 40 14.71 -4.13 9.96
N LEU A 41 15.36 -4.93 10.81
CA LEU A 41 16.26 -4.41 11.85
C LEU A 41 17.52 -3.75 11.30
N GLU A 42 18.02 -4.23 10.16
CA GLU A 42 19.23 -3.70 9.52
C GLU A 42 18.99 -2.29 8.96
N SER A 43 17.97 -2.14 8.12
CA SER A 43 17.65 -0.85 7.47
C SER A 43 16.78 0.07 8.34
N ARG A 44 16.24 -0.44 9.44
CA ARG A 44 15.22 0.20 10.31
C ARG A 44 13.99 0.69 9.55
N LEU A 45 13.62 -0.06 8.51
CA LEU A 45 12.37 0.14 7.78
C LEU A 45 11.25 -0.67 8.43
N LEU A 46 10.12 -0.02 8.66
CA LEU A 46 8.90 -0.61 9.20
C LEU A 46 7.82 -0.53 8.12
N LEU A 47 7.35 -1.68 7.66
CA LEU A 47 6.25 -1.81 6.72
C LEU A 47 4.95 -2.04 7.50
N VAL A 48 3.89 -1.34 7.13
CA VAL A 48 2.55 -1.52 7.72
C VAL A 48 1.52 -1.65 6.60
N ALA A 49 0.83 -2.78 6.55
CA ALA A 49 -0.26 -3.05 5.62
C ALA A 49 -1.62 -2.89 6.33
N SER A 50 -2.59 -2.35 5.62
CA SER A 50 -3.95 -2.14 6.13
C SER A 50 -4.99 -2.80 5.22
N GLN A 51 -6.17 -3.04 5.77
CA GLN A 51 -7.28 -3.69 5.07
C GLN A 51 -7.76 -2.92 3.82
N SER A 52 -7.53 -1.61 3.74
CA SER A 52 -7.89 -0.78 2.59
C SER A 52 -6.89 -0.81 1.44
N ALA A 53 -6.17 -1.93 1.27
CA ALA A 53 -5.10 -2.11 0.29
C ALA A 53 -3.98 -1.03 0.33
N GLN A 54 -3.84 -0.35 1.48
CA GLN A 54 -2.81 0.66 1.71
C GLN A 54 -1.65 0.01 2.47
N VAL A 55 -0.46 0.12 1.89
CA VAL A 55 0.82 -0.25 2.48
C VAL A 55 1.64 1.01 2.72
N THR A 56 2.22 1.13 3.91
CA THR A 56 3.01 2.31 4.30
C THR A 56 4.40 1.90 4.71
N LEU A 57 5.40 2.54 4.11
CA LEU A 57 6.79 2.40 4.51
C LEU A 57 7.18 3.53 5.46
N PHE A 58 7.70 3.14 6.63
CA PHE A 58 8.25 4.06 7.61
C PHE A 58 9.75 3.87 7.74
N ARG A 59 10.46 4.98 7.93
CA ARG A 59 11.87 4.99 8.29
C ARG A 59 12.05 5.63 9.65
N PHE A 60 12.89 5.05 10.50
CA PHE A 60 13.31 5.72 11.72
C PHE A 60 14.23 6.90 11.42
N VAL A 61 13.81 8.10 11.81
CA VAL A 61 14.57 9.34 11.65
C VAL A 61 14.86 9.92 13.04
N LYS A 62 16.13 10.20 13.33
CA LYS A 62 16.56 10.73 14.63
C LYS A 62 16.16 12.20 14.85
N ASN A 63 15.93 12.91 13.76
CA ASN A 63 15.68 14.34 13.75
C ASN A 63 14.29 14.64 13.19
N GLU A 64 13.82 15.85 13.44
CA GLU A 64 12.64 16.37 12.76
C GLU A 64 12.91 16.47 11.25
N SER A 65 11.90 16.21 10.42
CA SER A 65 11.99 16.40 8.96
C SER A 65 10.70 16.97 8.38
N ALA A 66 10.78 17.54 7.17
CA ALA A 66 9.66 18.12 6.45
C ALA A 66 9.62 17.67 4.97
N ASN A 67 9.87 16.38 4.72
CA ASN A 67 9.87 15.87 3.34
C ASN A 67 8.45 15.65 2.81
N GLU A 68 8.28 15.69 1.49
CA GLU A 68 7.10 15.18 0.81
C GLU A 68 7.00 13.66 0.96
N ILE A 69 5.78 13.12 0.87
CA ILE A 69 5.56 11.67 0.89
C ILE A 69 5.32 11.23 -0.54
N ALA A 70 6.11 10.27 -1.00
CA ALA A 70 5.86 9.64 -2.28
C ALA A 70 4.63 8.73 -2.18
N VAL A 71 3.80 8.77 -3.22
CA VAL A 71 2.61 7.92 -3.35
C VAL A 71 2.73 7.13 -4.63
N VAL A 72 2.65 5.81 -4.51
CA VAL A 72 2.76 4.87 -5.63
C VAL A 72 1.45 4.10 -5.73
N ASN A 73 0.84 4.15 -6.92
CA ASN A 73 -0.32 3.32 -7.23
C ASN A 73 0.17 2.09 -8.00
N VAL A 74 -0.08 0.92 -7.43
CA VAL A 74 0.21 -0.37 -8.02
C VAL A 74 -1.07 -0.85 -8.68
N PRO A 75 -1.12 -1.01 -10.02
CA PRO A 75 -2.30 -1.55 -10.67
C PRO A 75 -2.51 -2.99 -10.21
N ASN A 76 -3.75 -3.33 -9.84
CA ASN A 76 -4.14 -4.70 -9.57
C ASN A 76 -4.00 -5.52 -10.86
N LEU A 77 -2.85 -6.21 -11.00
CA LEU A 77 -2.62 -7.18 -12.04
C LEU A 77 -3.43 -8.42 -11.65
N GLY A 78 -4.62 -8.55 -12.24
CA GLY A 78 -5.58 -9.59 -11.89
C GLY A 78 -4.91 -10.96 -11.71
N GLY A 79 -5.05 -11.53 -10.51
CA GLY A 79 -4.79 -12.94 -10.23
C GLY A 79 -3.34 -13.32 -9.95
N PHE A 80 -2.70 -12.72 -8.95
CA PHE A 80 -1.71 -13.48 -8.18
C PHE A 80 -2.46 -14.45 -7.27
N SER A 81 -2.91 -15.59 -7.81
CA SER A 81 -3.29 -16.71 -6.98
C SER A 81 -2.08 -17.07 -6.12
N HIS A 82 -2.18 -16.82 -4.82
CA HIS A 82 -1.18 -17.22 -3.84
C HIS A 82 -1.13 -18.76 -3.80
N VAL A 83 -0.34 -19.35 -4.68
CA VAL A 83 -0.02 -20.77 -4.64
C VAL A 83 0.93 -20.96 -3.46
N MET A 84 0.37 -21.22 -2.28
CA MET A 84 1.09 -21.90 -1.20
C MET A 84 1.32 -23.34 -1.67
N SER A 85 2.38 -23.56 -2.43
CA SER A 85 2.93 -24.89 -2.60
C SER A 85 3.99 -25.09 -1.53
N THR A 86 3.62 -25.93 -0.56
CA THR A 86 4.51 -26.72 0.29
C THR A 86 5.72 -27.20 -0.52
N GLU A 87 6.90 -26.69 -0.16
CA GLU A 87 8.25 -27.27 -0.28
C GLU A 87 8.54 -28.19 -1.48
N GLU A 88 9.37 -27.73 -2.42
CA GLU A 88 10.68 -28.31 -2.74
C GLU A 88 11.37 -27.54 -3.89
N GLU A 89 12.62 -27.18 -3.62
CA GLU A 89 13.73 -26.79 -4.51
C GLU A 89 13.45 -26.63 -6.02
N THR A 90 13.47 -25.39 -6.53
CA THR A 90 14.27 -25.02 -7.72
C THR A 90 14.26 -23.50 -7.93
N THR A 91 15.44 -22.99 -8.25
CA THR A 91 15.76 -21.62 -8.65
C THR A 91 14.80 -20.99 -9.66
N SER A 92 14.25 -19.81 -9.34
CA SER A 92 14.22 -18.68 -10.30
C SER A 92 13.76 -17.40 -9.60
N GLY A 93 14.72 -16.57 -9.20
CA GLY A 93 14.46 -15.15 -9.05
C GLY A 93 14.22 -14.56 -10.42
N ASN A 94 13.06 -13.94 -10.63
CA ASN A 94 12.84 -13.14 -11.83
C ASN A 94 12.13 -11.85 -11.45
N TRP A 95 12.93 -10.85 -11.05
CA TRP A 95 12.58 -9.44 -11.13
C TRP A 95 12.41 -9.10 -12.61
N GLY A 96 11.23 -9.42 -13.13
CA GLY A 96 10.89 -9.34 -14.55
C GLY A 96 10.68 -7.89 -15.00
N THR A 97 11.78 -7.28 -15.43
CA THR A 97 11.89 -6.48 -16.66
C THR A 97 10.92 -5.31 -16.82
N VAL A 98 11.47 -4.13 -16.54
CA VAL A 98 11.15 -2.84 -17.17
C VAL A 98 10.76 -3.03 -18.64
N ARG A 99 9.46 -3.01 -18.96
CA ARG A 99 8.99 -2.87 -20.35
C ARG A 99 8.73 -1.41 -20.64
N GLU A 100 9.78 -0.82 -21.20
CA GLU A 100 9.86 0.33 -22.10
C GLU A 100 8.51 0.95 -22.52
N LEU A 101 8.32 2.22 -22.13
CA LEU A 101 7.18 3.07 -22.46
C LEU A 101 7.15 3.39 -23.98
N ARG A 102 6.56 2.51 -24.80
CA ARG A 102 6.27 2.85 -26.19
C ARG A 102 5.00 3.70 -26.30
N ARG A 103 5.23 5.00 -26.47
CA ARG A 103 4.25 5.99 -26.94
C ARG A 103 3.74 5.61 -28.35
N GLN A 104 2.48 5.19 -28.47
CA GLN A 104 1.67 5.27 -29.70
C GLN A 104 0.22 5.45 -29.23
N GLY A 105 -0.53 6.47 -29.63
CA GLY A 105 -0.88 6.80 -31.02
C GLY A 105 -2.36 6.44 -31.20
N LYS A 106 -3.20 7.47 -31.33
CA LYS A 106 -4.67 7.48 -31.39
C LYS A 106 -5.22 6.63 -32.55
N ALA A 107 -6.23 5.78 -32.30
CA ALA A 107 -7.19 5.30 -33.32
C ALA A 107 -8.49 4.78 -32.69
N ILE A 108 -9.55 4.84 -33.48
CA ILE A 108 -10.99 4.85 -33.16
C ILE A 108 -11.64 3.50 -33.52
N SER A 109 -12.76 3.20 -32.84
CA SER A 109 -13.87 2.28 -33.16
C SER A 109 -13.64 0.76 -33.17
N GLN A 110 -14.46 0.04 -32.37
CA GLN A 110 -15.57 -0.75 -32.94
C GLN A 110 -16.54 -1.22 -31.85
N ASP A 111 -17.85 -1.04 -32.11
CA ASP A 111 -18.95 -1.59 -31.34
C ASP A 111 -18.91 -3.12 -31.30
N SER A 112 -19.17 -3.70 -30.13
CA SER A 112 -19.56 -5.10 -30.01
C SER A 112 -20.58 -5.25 -28.88
N HIS A 113 -21.81 -5.47 -29.32
CA HIS A 113 -22.97 -5.80 -28.50
C HIS A 113 -22.80 -7.22 -27.96
N SER A 114 -22.79 -7.41 -26.64
CA SER A 114 -22.97 -8.72 -26.02
C SER A 114 -23.81 -8.54 -24.77
N THR A 115 -24.95 -9.22 -24.78
CA THR A 115 -25.97 -9.23 -23.74
C THR A 115 -25.49 -9.96 -22.49
N ASP A 116 -25.83 -9.32 -21.39
CA ASP A 116 -25.62 -9.60 -19.97
C ASP A 116 -26.04 -11.00 -19.50
N THR A 117 -25.13 -11.68 -18.78
CA THR A 117 -25.37 -12.36 -17.48
C THR A 117 -24.01 -12.73 -16.89
N SER A 118 -23.34 -11.79 -16.22
CA SER A 118 -22.20 -12.12 -15.35
C SER A 118 -22.61 -11.82 -13.92
N ASP A 119 -23.00 -12.86 -13.19
CA ASP A 119 -23.19 -12.82 -11.74
C ASP A 119 -22.01 -12.08 -11.09
N GLY A 120 -22.37 -11.17 -10.19
CA GLY A 120 -21.50 -10.11 -9.69
C GLY A 120 -20.17 -10.63 -9.16
N SER A 121 -19.11 -10.43 -9.93
CA SER A 121 -17.77 -10.30 -9.38
C SER A 121 -17.77 -9.00 -8.59
N THR A 122 -17.99 -9.11 -7.28
CA THR A 122 -17.60 -8.07 -6.34
C THR A 122 -16.09 -7.97 -6.39
N THR A 123 -15.58 -7.32 -7.44
CA THR A 123 -14.25 -6.75 -7.36
C THR A 123 -14.32 -5.82 -6.15
N ASP A 124 -13.63 -6.18 -5.07
CA ASP A 124 -13.44 -5.29 -3.94
C ASP A 124 -12.72 -4.06 -4.51
N GLN A 125 -13.50 -3.09 -4.98
CA GLN A 125 -13.00 -1.85 -5.53
C GLN A 125 -12.52 -1.03 -4.35
N PHE A 126 -11.26 -1.23 -3.99
CA PHE A 126 -10.56 -0.37 -3.05
C PHE A 126 -10.43 1.01 -3.67
N ILE A 127 -11.08 2.00 -3.07
CA ILE A 127 -10.90 3.41 -3.44
C ILE A 127 -9.62 3.88 -2.75
N PRO A 128 -8.56 4.28 -3.49
CA PRO A 128 -7.32 4.72 -2.88
C PRO A 128 -7.55 5.92 -1.98
N LEU A 129 -6.97 5.89 -0.77
CA LEU A 129 -7.06 7.01 0.16
C LEU A 129 -6.32 8.22 -0.40
N LYS A 130 -6.96 9.39 -0.35
CA LYS A 130 -6.32 10.63 -0.78
C LYS A 130 -5.29 11.08 0.27
N VAL A 131 -4.03 11.12 -0.13
CA VAL A 131 -2.92 11.61 0.71
C VAL A 131 -2.82 13.13 0.58
N ARG A 132 -2.69 13.82 1.71
CA ARG A 132 -2.43 15.26 1.75
C ARG A 132 -1.08 15.55 1.08
N GLY A 133 -1.11 16.36 0.02
CA GLY A 133 0.10 16.80 -0.68
C GLY A 133 0.96 17.77 0.14
N GLY A 134 2.23 17.89 -0.28
CA GLY A 134 3.21 18.86 0.23
C GLY A 134 4.06 18.38 1.42
N ALA A 135 5.09 19.16 1.71
CA ALA A 135 6.00 18.96 2.83
C ALA A 135 5.26 19.07 4.18
N LEU A 136 5.23 17.99 4.96
CA LEU A 136 4.65 17.97 6.32
C LEU A 136 5.75 17.78 7.36
N ARG A 137 5.79 18.66 8.37
CA ARG A 137 6.71 18.53 9.51
C ARG A 137 6.37 17.28 10.33
N ARG A 138 7.39 16.45 10.61
CA ARG A 138 7.26 15.21 11.38
C ARG A 138 8.33 15.16 12.47
N PRO A 139 7.96 14.82 13.72
CA PRO A 139 8.92 14.67 14.81
C PRO A 139 9.84 13.46 14.59
N ALA A 140 10.92 13.39 15.35
CA ALA A 140 11.78 12.22 15.40
C ALA A 140 10.99 10.93 15.70
N GLY A 141 11.44 9.81 15.14
CA GLY A 141 10.79 8.51 15.22
C GLY A 141 10.52 7.92 13.85
N TYR A 142 9.55 7.01 13.76
CA TYR A 142 9.12 6.43 12.49
C TYR A 142 8.30 7.44 11.69
N GLN A 143 8.89 7.91 10.60
CA GLN A 143 8.28 8.87 9.69
C GLN A 143 7.89 8.14 8.40
N VAL A 144 6.73 8.48 7.85
CA VAL A 144 6.27 7.95 6.56
C VAL A 144 7.20 8.44 5.46
N THR A 145 7.73 7.52 4.67
CA THR A 145 8.50 7.83 3.46
C THR A 145 7.64 7.64 2.23
N GLU A 146 6.86 6.55 2.17
CA GLU A 146 6.12 6.13 0.97
C GLU A 146 4.77 5.50 1.34
N TYR A 147 3.75 5.80 0.53
CA TYR A 147 2.49 5.06 0.47
C TYR A 147 2.42 4.25 -0.82
N LEU A 148 2.03 2.99 -0.70
CA LEU A 148 1.74 2.10 -1.82
C LEU A 148 0.26 1.70 -1.72
N PHE A 149 -0.49 1.90 -2.80
CA PHE A 149 -1.88 1.47 -2.93
C PHE A 149 -1.98 0.35 -3.97
N SER A 150 -2.65 -0.76 -3.63
CA SER A 150 -2.86 -1.92 -4.52
C SER A 150 -4.31 -2.10 -4.92
#